data_AF-A0A1F4APN6-F1
#
_entry.id   AF-A0A1F4APN6-F1
#
_cell.length_a   1.000
_cell.length_b   1.000
_cell.length_c   1.000
_cell.angle_alpha   90.00
_cell.angle_beta   90.00
_cell.angle_gamma   90.00
#
_symmetry.space_group_name_H-M   'P 1'
#
loop_
_entity.id
_entity.type
_entity.pdbx_description
1 polymer ?
#
loop_
_entity_poly.entity_id
_entity_poly.type
_entity_poly.pdbx_seq_one_letter_code
_entity_poly.pdbx_strand_id
1 'polypeptide(L)'
;MPALVHAQPPGHPLHLVQRGYCRAALFFCARDRVAYLHWLGCCAMHSDCAVHAYVLMGNHVHLLATPYKADGASLLMHVLAERYARYVERTHGRCGPILEQRFKALMIRSSRHLLECMRYIELNPVRAHLAGAPDAYRWSSFRANALGHPDALVTPHPTYYALGRTAAMRQAAYRQLFAIQSGRICTPRGITRERNAD
;
A
#
# COMPACT_ATOMS: atom_id res chain seq x y z
N MET A 1 15.89 16.07 -14.03
CA MET A 1 14.55 15.69 -14.56
C MET A 1 14.18 14.34 -13.97
N PRO A 2 13.15 14.20 -13.13
CA PRO A 2 12.71 12.87 -12.72
C PRO A 2 12.13 12.18 -13.95
N ALA A 3 12.69 11.02 -14.32
CA ALA A 3 12.13 10.23 -15.40
C ALA A 3 10.70 9.84 -15.02
N LEU A 4 9.74 10.46 -15.72
CA LEU A 4 8.31 10.16 -15.64
C LEU A 4 8.14 8.64 -15.58
N VAL A 5 7.52 8.15 -14.51
CA VAL A 5 6.77 6.90 -14.60
C VAL A 5 5.90 7.07 -15.84
N HIS A 6 6.00 6.13 -16.79
CA HIS A 6 5.22 6.15 -18.03
C HIS A 6 3.80 6.62 -17.71
N ALA A 7 3.29 7.66 -18.39
CA ALA A 7 1.99 8.24 -18.10
C ALA A 7 0.97 7.10 -17.92
N GLN A 8 0.40 6.99 -16.72
CA GLN A 8 -0.53 5.90 -16.42
C GLN A 8 -1.93 6.39 -16.80
N PRO A 9 -2.74 5.56 -17.48
CA PRO A 9 -4.09 5.95 -17.82
C PRO A 9 -4.87 6.24 -16.52
N PRO A 10 -5.49 7.44 -16.40
CA PRO A 10 -6.36 7.75 -15.27
C PRO A 10 -7.43 6.69 -15.05
N GLY A 11 -7.86 6.52 -13.80
CA GLY A 11 -8.88 5.56 -13.41
C GLY A 11 -8.41 4.09 -13.37
N HIS A 12 -7.14 3.80 -13.63
CA HIS A 12 -6.60 2.45 -13.53
C HIS A 12 -5.87 2.22 -12.20
N PRO A 13 -6.20 1.16 -11.45
CA PRO A 13 -5.54 0.87 -10.19
C PRO A 13 -4.07 0.49 -10.39
N LEU A 14 -3.23 0.97 -9.49
CA LEU A 14 -1.79 0.75 -9.45
C LEU A 14 -1.38 0.13 -8.11
N HIS A 15 -0.51 -0.87 -8.16
CA HIS A 15 0.26 -1.31 -7.00
C HIS A 15 1.54 -0.48 -6.92
N LEU A 16 1.59 0.41 -5.93
CA LEU A 16 2.72 1.29 -5.66
C LEU A 16 3.58 0.70 -4.55
N VAL A 17 4.90 0.73 -4.72
CA VAL A 17 5.85 0.30 -3.69
C VAL A 17 6.90 1.38 -3.47
N GLN A 18 6.99 1.86 -2.24
CA GLN A 18 8.02 2.78 -1.80
C GLN A 18 8.94 2.09 -0.81
N ARG A 19 10.26 2.24 -0.97
CA ARG A 19 11.26 1.53 -0.17
C ARG A 19 12.23 2.52 0.48
N GLY A 20 12.77 2.11 1.61
CA GLY A 20 13.90 2.78 2.25
C GLY A 20 15.17 2.65 1.43
N TYR A 21 15.97 3.71 1.42
CA TYR A 21 17.26 3.71 0.72
C TYR A 21 18.14 2.56 1.24
N CYS A 22 18.74 1.78 0.34
CA CYS A 22 19.49 0.57 0.66
C CYS A 22 18.73 -0.42 1.57
N ARG A 23 17.40 -0.50 1.45
CA ARG A 23 16.52 -1.33 2.29
C ARG A 23 16.54 -1.00 3.78
N ALA A 24 17.02 0.19 4.14
CA ALA A 24 17.04 0.67 5.51
C ALA A 24 15.63 0.85 6.09
N ALA A 25 15.54 0.84 7.42
CA ALA A 25 14.28 1.09 8.12
C ALA A 25 13.70 2.47 7.77
N LEU A 26 12.40 2.50 7.51
CA LEU A 26 11.63 3.73 7.29
C LEU A 26 11.04 4.26 8.59
N PHE A 27 10.56 3.37 9.45
CA PHE A 27 9.83 3.71 10.67
C PHE A 27 10.61 3.22 11.89
N PHE A 28 10.91 4.14 12.80
CA PHE A 28 11.69 3.86 14.02
C PHE A 28 10.78 3.68 15.23
N CYS A 29 9.58 4.27 15.19
CA CYS A 29 8.57 4.12 16.22
C CYS A 29 7.13 4.10 15.64
N ALA A 30 6.14 3.94 16.52
CA ALA A 30 4.73 3.99 16.12
C ALA A 30 4.31 5.38 15.60
N ARG A 31 4.88 6.46 16.16
CA ARG A 31 4.57 7.85 15.79
C ARG A 31 4.91 8.13 14.33
N ASP A 32 6.00 7.55 13.82
CA ASP A 32 6.41 7.71 12.42
C ASP A 32 5.37 7.17 11.44
N ARG A 33 4.79 6.01 11.76
CA ARG A 33 3.73 5.40 10.95
C ARG A 33 2.45 6.22 10.99
N VAL A 34 2.10 6.77 12.15
CA VAL A 34 0.95 7.70 12.27
C VAL A 34 1.17 8.94 11.42
N ALA A 35 2.36 9.56 11.50
CA ALA A 35 2.70 10.73 10.69
C ALA A 35 2.66 10.43 9.18
N TYR A 36 3.19 9.27 8.78
CA TYR A 36 3.14 8.81 7.39
C TYR A 36 1.70 8.63 6.89
N LEU A 37 0.84 7.94 7.66
CA LEU A 37 -0.58 7.76 7.27
C LEU A 37 -1.33 9.08 7.19
N HIS A 38 -1.05 10.02 8.10
CA HIS A 38 -1.62 11.36 8.06
C HIS A 38 -1.29 12.08 6.76
N TRP A 39 0.00 12.14 6.37
CA TRP A 39 0.37 12.77 5.10
C TRP A 39 -0.08 11.98 3.88
N LEU A 40 -0.12 10.66 3.95
CA LEU A 40 -0.66 9.84 2.87
C LEU A 40 -2.12 10.22 2.59
N GLY A 41 -2.95 10.41 3.62
CA GLY A 41 -4.33 10.91 3.48
C GLY A 41 -4.39 12.29 2.83
N CYS A 42 -3.64 13.26 3.35
CA CYS A 42 -3.61 14.62 2.80
C CYS A 42 -3.13 14.65 1.34
N CYS A 43 -2.07 13.89 1.03
CA CYS A 43 -1.53 13.79 -0.32
C CYS A 43 -2.51 13.11 -1.27
N ALA A 44 -3.16 12.02 -0.85
CA ALA A 44 -4.14 11.30 -1.65
C ALA A 44 -5.34 12.17 -2.04
N MET A 45 -5.84 12.97 -1.11
CA MET A 45 -6.90 13.95 -1.39
C MET A 45 -6.42 15.02 -2.38
N HIS A 46 -5.23 15.59 -2.18
CA HIS A 46 -4.71 16.65 -3.03
C HIS A 46 -4.39 16.19 -4.46
N SER A 47 -3.89 14.97 -4.60
CA SER A 47 -3.51 14.37 -5.88
C SER A 47 -4.65 13.63 -6.58
N ASP A 48 -5.86 13.66 -6.04
CA ASP A 48 -7.04 12.98 -6.57
C ASP A 48 -6.80 11.47 -6.79
N CYS A 49 -6.40 10.79 -5.72
CA CYS A 49 -6.07 9.38 -5.71
C CYS A 49 -6.87 8.64 -4.63
N ALA A 50 -7.64 7.64 -5.04
CA ALA A 50 -8.31 6.75 -4.10
C ALA A 50 -7.35 5.64 -3.62
N VAL A 51 -7.16 5.48 -2.31
CA VAL A 51 -6.36 4.39 -1.74
C VAL A 51 -7.29 3.25 -1.34
N HIS A 52 -7.06 2.05 -1.88
CA HIS A 52 -7.93 0.88 -1.70
C HIS A 52 -7.37 -0.12 -0.69
N ALA A 53 -6.05 -0.25 -0.63
CA ALA A 53 -5.37 -1.08 0.36
C ALA A 53 -3.97 -0.52 0.63
N TYR A 54 -3.44 -0.75 1.83
CA TYR A 54 -2.08 -0.38 2.18
C TYR A 54 -1.49 -1.30 3.25
N VAL A 55 -0.16 -1.33 3.31
CA VAL A 55 0.60 -1.83 4.46
C VAL A 55 1.88 -1.02 4.63
N LEU A 56 2.17 -0.62 5.87
CA LEU A 56 3.46 -0.03 6.25
C LEU A 56 4.34 -1.12 6.87
N MET A 57 5.34 -1.59 6.12
CA MET A 57 6.36 -2.53 6.59
C MET A 57 7.52 -1.77 7.25
N GLY A 58 8.50 -2.47 7.83
CA GLY A 58 9.63 -1.81 8.50
C GLY A 58 10.49 -0.93 7.58
N ASN A 59 10.75 -1.40 6.35
CA ASN A 59 11.64 -0.75 5.39
C ASN A 59 10.96 -0.43 4.04
N HIS A 60 9.66 -0.65 3.90
CA HIS A 60 8.93 -0.35 2.69
C HIS A 60 7.42 -0.20 2.95
N VAL A 61 6.72 0.33 1.95
CA VAL A 61 5.28 0.56 1.97
C VAL A 61 4.70 0.02 0.67
N HIS A 62 3.60 -0.72 0.76
CA HIS A 62 2.79 -1.06 -0.40
C HIS A 62 1.46 -0.32 -0.34
N LEU A 63 1.04 0.25 -1.47
CA LEU A 63 -0.26 0.88 -1.66
C LEU A 63 -0.92 0.28 -2.89
N LEU A 64 -2.23 0.05 -2.82
CA LEU A 64 -3.08 -0.12 -3.99
C LEU A 64 -3.90 1.16 -4.12
N ALA A 65 -3.66 1.93 -5.18
CA ALA A 65 -4.33 3.22 -5.37
C ALA A 65 -4.77 3.43 -6.82
N THR A 66 -5.89 4.12 -7.02
CA THR A 66 -6.39 4.53 -8.33
C THR A 66 -6.27 6.06 -8.45
N PRO A 67 -5.34 6.57 -9.28
CA PRO A 67 -5.27 7.99 -9.60
C PRO A 67 -6.33 8.38 -10.63
N TYR A 68 -7.02 9.50 -10.44
CA TYR A 68 -7.99 10.04 -11.40
C TYR A 68 -7.39 11.11 -12.32
N LYS A 69 -6.12 11.45 -12.13
CA LYS A 69 -5.30 12.32 -12.99
C LYS A 69 -4.08 11.54 -13.51
N ALA A 70 -3.59 11.90 -14.70
CA ALA A 70 -2.52 11.18 -15.38
C ALA A 70 -1.20 11.13 -14.57
N ASP A 71 -0.96 12.17 -13.77
CA ASP A 71 0.21 12.34 -12.91
C ASP A 71 -0.11 12.13 -11.41
N GLY A 72 -1.35 11.80 -11.06
CA GLY A 72 -1.83 11.78 -9.67
C GLY A 72 -0.99 10.86 -8.77
N ALA A 73 -0.67 9.65 -9.23
CA ALA A 73 0.16 8.73 -8.45
C ALA A 73 1.60 9.25 -8.27
N SER A 74 2.18 9.87 -9.29
CA SER A 74 3.53 10.45 -9.21
C SER A 74 3.55 11.63 -8.24
N LEU A 75 2.55 12.51 -8.31
CA LEU A 75 2.41 13.65 -7.41
C LEU A 75 2.22 13.19 -5.97
N LEU A 76 1.32 12.22 -5.72
CA LEU A 76 1.10 11.62 -4.40
C LEU A 76 2.40 11.13 -3.79
N MET A 77 3.12 10.28 -4.52
CA MET A 77 4.33 9.62 -4.00
C MET A 77 5.47 10.60 -3.81
N HIS A 78 5.60 11.61 -4.68
CA HIS A 78 6.63 12.64 -4.58
C HIS A 78 6.43 13.52 -3.33
N VAL A 79 5.24 14.10 -3.17
CA VAL A 79 4.94 15.00 -2.05
C VAL A 79 4.98 14.23 -0.72
N LEU A 80 4.49 12.99 -0.70
CA LEU A 80 4.57 12.12 0.48
C LEU A 80 6.02 11.84 0.88
N ALA A 81 6.87 11.48 -0.09
CA ALA A 81 8.29 11.21 0.15
C ALA A 81 9.01 12.45 0.74
N GLU A 82 8.78 13.62 0.15
CA GLU A 82 9.40 14.87 0.57
C GLU A 82 8.95 15.29 1.99
N ARG A 83 7.65 15.18 2.30
CA ARG A 83 7.12 15.46 3.64
C ARG A 83 7.69 14.51 4.67
N TYR A 84 7.71 13.21 4.36
CA TYR A 84 8.19 12.20 5.29
C TYR A 84 9.70 12.31 5.54
N ALA A 85 10.50 12.56 4.49
CA ALA A 85 11.94 12.74 4.64
C ALA A 85 12.30 13.91 5.57
N ARG A 86 11.65 15.06 5.37
CA ARG A 86 11.81 16.23 6.25
C ARG A 86 11.39 15.96 7.69
N TYR A 87 10.33 15.19 7.89
CA TYR A 87 9.90 14.77 9.23
C TYR A 87 10.95 13.89 9.91
N VAL A 88 11.51 12.91 9.19
CA VAL A 88 12.54 12.02 9.73
C VAL A 88 13.82 12.78 10.07
N GLU A 89 14.25 13.68 9.20
CA GLU A 89 15.41 14.55 9.44
C GLU A 89 15.24 15.37 10.74
N ARG A 90 14.09 16.04 10.90
CA ARG A 90 13.80 16.86 12.09
C ARG A 90 13.62 16.05 13.37
N THR A 91 13.01 14.87 13.29
CA THR A 91 12.64 14.08 14.47
C THR A 91 13.77 13.16 14.93
N HIS A 92 14.56 12.63 13.99
CA HIS A 92 15.58 11.61 14.26
C HIS A 92 17.01 12.09 13.95
N GLY A 93 17.19 13.35 13.53
CA GLY A 93 18.52 13.93 13.25
C GLY A 93 19.28 13.24 12.12
N ARG A 94 18.58 12.54 11.22
CA ARG A 94 19.20 11.79 10.12
C ARG A 94 19.54 12.72 8.96
N CYS A 95 20.79 12.63 8.50
CA CYS A 95 21.23 13.23 7.25
C CYS A 95 21.22 12.19 6.11
N GLY A 96 20.89 12.64 4.90
CA GLY A 96 20.89 11.80 3.69
C GLY A 96 19.54 11.14 3.37
N PRO A 97 19.47 10.40 2.24
CA PRO A 97 18.21 9.85 1.74
C PRO A 97 17.68 8.74 2.67
N ILE A 98 16.44 8.88 3.13
CA ILE A 98 15.71 7.83 3.85
C ILE A 98 14.94 6.91 2.89
N LEU A 99 14.58 7.41 1.72
CA LEU A 99 13.77 6.72 0.71
C LEU A 99 14.59 6.52 -0.58
N GLU A 100 14.30 5.44 -1.30
CA GLU A 100 14.77 5.30 -2.69
C GLU A 100 14.23 6.45 -3.55
N GLN A 101 15.02 6.92 -4.52
CA GLN A 101 14.64 8.04 -5.38
C GLN A 101 13.37 7.78 -6.21
N ARG A 102 13.07 6.50 -6.51
CA ARG A 102 11.94 6.10 -7.35
C ARG A 102 11.09 5.07 -6.61
N PHE A 103 9.77 5.27 -6.64
CA PHE A 103 8.82 4.23 -6.27
C PHE A 103 8.59 3.28 -7.47
N LYS A 104 8.16 2.05 -7.19
CA LYS A 104 7.70 1.12 -8.23
C LYS A 104 6.20 1.29 -8.43
N ALA A 105 5.73 1.21 -9.66
CA ALA A 105 4.32 1.22 -10.02
C ALA A 105 4.01 0.05 -10.95
N LEU A 106 3.03 -0.78 -10.58
CA LEU A 106 2.59 -1.92 -11.37
C LEU A 106 1.09 -1.78 -11.66
N MET A 107 0.73 -1.82 -12.94
CA MET A 107 -0.67 -1.69 -13.36
C MET A 107 -1.46 -2.96 -13.03
N ILE A 108 -2.64 -2.77 -12.43
CA ILE A 108 -3.60 -3.84 -12.20
C ILE A 108 -4.45 -4.02 -13.46
N ARG A 109 -4.53 -5.27 -13.93
CA ARG A 109 -5.08 -5.61 -15.26
C ARG A 109 -6.48 -6.21 -15.23
N SER A 110 -6.98 -6.60 -14.05
CA SER A 110 -8.29 -7.24 -13.92
C SER A 110 -8.81 -7.16 -12.48
N SER A 111 -10.11 -7.38 -12.30
CA SER A 111 -10.75 -7.52 -10.98
C SER A 111 -10.12 -8.63 -10.14
N ARG A 112 -9.75 -9.76 -10.74
CA ARG A 112 -9.06 -10.84 -10.03
C ARG A 112 -7.68 -10.38 -9.54
N HIS A 113 -6.90 -9.76 -10.42
CA HIS A 113 -5.57 -9.24 -10.06
C HIS A 113 -5.69 -8.18 -8.95
N LEU A 114 -6.75 -7.37 -8.95
CA LEU A 114 -6.99 -6.40 -7.89
C LEU A 114 -7.16 -7.06 -6.52
N LEU A 115 -8.04 -8.06 -6.42
CA LEU A 115 -8.30 -8.77 -5.16
C LEU A 115 -7.06 -9.57 -4.70
N GLU A 116 -6.32 -10.16 -5.64
CA GLU A 116 -5.03 -10.81 -5.37
C GLU A 116 -3.99 -9.82 -4.84
N CYS A 117 -3.95 -8.59 -5.38
CA CYS A 117 -3.07 -7.53 -4.93
C CYS A 117 -3.45 -7.04 -3.52
N MET A 118 -4.73 -6.77 -3.25
CA MET A 118 -5.21 -6.41 -1.91
C MET A 118 -4.81 -7.48 -0.88
N ARG A 119 -5.08 -8.76 -1.19
CA ARG A 119 -4.67 -9.90 -0.36
C ARG A 119 -3.15 -9.95 -0.16
N TYR A 120 -2.36 -9.75 -1.22
CA TYR A 120 -0.90 -9.74 -1.15
C TYR A 120 -0.38 -8.64 -0.20
N ILE A 121 -0.93 -7.43 -0.31
CA ILE A 121 -0.56 -6.27 0.50
C ILE A 121 -0.85 -6.57 1.97
N GLU A 122 -2.04 -7.05 2.30
CA GLU A 122 -2.45 -7.25 3.69
C GLU A 122 -1.87 -8.53 4.33
N LEU A 123 -1.41 -9.50 3.53
CA LEU A 123 -0.67 -10.68 4.00
C LEU A 123 0.82 -10.45 4.21
N ASN A 124 1.38 -9.33 3.75
CA ASN A 124 2.82 -9.07 3.86
C ASN A 124 3.36 -9.20 5.30
N PRO A 125 2.71 -8.64 6.34
CA PRO A 125 3.18 -8.75 7.71
C PRO A 125 3.25 -10.19 8.21
N VAL A 126 2.29 -11.03 7.81
CA VAL A 126 2.26 -12.46 8.18
C VAL A 126 3.39 -13.21 7.48
N ARG A 127 3.61 -12.95 6.19
CA ARG A 127 4.71 -13.56 5.42
C ARG A 127 6.09 -13.14 5.91
N ALA A 128 6.21 -11.96 6.48
CA ALA A 128 7.42 -11.46 7.11
C ALA A 128 7.54 -11.84 8.60
N HIS A 129 6.63 -12.68 9.12
CA HIS A 129 6.60 -13.11 10.53
C HIS A 129 6.48 -11.95 11.54
N LEU A 130 5.94 -10.80 11.12
CA LEU A 130 5.69 -9.63 11.98
C LEU A 130 4.38 -9.76 12.76
N ALA A 131 3.48 -10.65 12.33
CA ALA A 131 2.20 -10.91 12.97
C ALA A 131 1.72 -12.34 12.65
N GLY A 132 1.04 -13.00 13.59
CA GLY A 132 0.47 -14.34 13.38
C GLY A 132 -0.76 -14.34 12.45
N ALA A 133 -1.43 -13.21 12.30
CA ALA A 133 -2.60 -13.03 11.44
C ALA A 133 -2.68 -11.59 10.90
N PRO A 134 -3.38 -11.35 9.78
CA PRO A 134 -3.45 -10.02 9.16
C PRO A 134 -4.10 -8.95 10.04
N ASP A 135 -5.11 -9.31 10.83
CA ASP A 135 -5.80 -8.43 11.77
C ASP A 135 -4.95 -8.03 12.97
N ALA A 136 -3.95 -8.83 13.34
CA ALA A 136 -3.01 -8.50 14.39
C ALA A 136 -2.03 -7.38 13.99
N TYR A 137 -1.85 -7.12 12.68
CA TYR A 137 -0.98 -6.04 12.20
C TYR A 137 -1.72 -4.73 11.96
N ARG A 138 -1.66 -3.82 12.94
CA ARG A 138 -2.40 -2.54 12.95
C ARG A 138 -2.02 -1.56 11.81
N TRP A 139 -0.88 -1.74 11.15
CA TRP A 139 -0.37 -0.80 10.13
C TRP A 139 -0.70 -1.26 8.72
N SER A 140 -1.93 -1.77 8.55
CA SER A 140 -2.47 -2.21 7.27
C SER A 140 -3.95 -1.87 7.17
N SER A 141 -4.46 -1.84 5.95
CA SER A 141 -5.89 -1.66 5.66
C SER A 141 -6.76 -2.88 5.97
N PHE A 142 -6.19 -4.00 6.42
CA PHE A 142 -6.94 -5.25 6.61
C PHE A 142 -8.16 -5.08 7.51
N ARG A 143 -8.02 -4.34 8.62
CA ARG A 143 -9.14 -4.12 9.55
C ARG A 143 -10.28 -3.33 8.91
N ALA A 144 -9.98 -2.41 8.01
CA ALA A 144 -11.01 -1.68 7.27
C ALA A 144 -11.71 -2.60 6.25
N ASN A 145 -10.93 -3.26 5.38
CA ASN A 145 -11.46 -4.07 4.29
C ASN A 145 -12.15 -5.36 4.77
N ALA A 146 -11.57 -6.04 5.76
CA ALA A 146 -12.01 -7.36 6.21
C ALA A 146 -12.93 -7.32 7.44
N LEU A 147 -12.80 -6.31 8.31
CA LEU A 147 -13.52 -6.24 9.58
C LEU A 147 -14.44 -5.02 9.70
N GLY A 148 -14.40 -4.10 8.73
CA GLY A 148 -15.30 -2.94 8.72
C GLY A 148 -14.93 -1.83 9.70
N HIS A 149 -13.69 -1.80 10.21
CA HIS A 149 -13.23 -0.67 11.01
C HIS A 149 -13.19 0.61 10.16
N PRO A 150 -13.59 1.76 10.71
CA PRO A 150 -13.49 3.02 9.99
C PRO A 150 -12.02 3.36 9.72
N ASP A 151 -11.72 3.69 8.46
CA ASP A 151 -10.42 4.21 8.03
C ASP A 151 -10.66 5.24 6.93
N ALA A 152 -10.44 6.52 7.25
CA ALA A 152 -10.69 7.63 6.33
C ALA A 152 -9.75 7.63 5.12
N LEU A 153 -8.65 6.88 5.16
CA LEU A 153 -7.75 6.72 4.02
C LEU A 153 -8.29 5.71 3.00
N VAL A 154 -9.11 4.74 3.43
CA VAL A 154 -9.52 3.62 2.58
C VAL A 154 -10.80 3.97 1.84
N THR A 155 -10.68 4.12 0.52
CA THR A 155 -11.79 4.22 -0.41
C THR A 155 -12.02 2.84 -1.04
N PRO A 156 -13.16 2.16 -0.83
CA PRO A 156 -13.38 0.84 -1.41
C PRO A 156 -13.47 0.88 -2.94
N HIS A 157 -12.74 -0.02 -3.62
CA HIS A 157 -12.76 -0.12 -5.09
C HIS A 157 -14.08 -0.77 -5.59
N PRO A 158 -14.59 -0.45 -6.80
CA PRO A 158 -15.76 -1.13 -7.38
C PRO A 158 -15.70 -2.67 -7.36
N THR A 159 -14.52 -3.25 -7.58
CA THR A 159 -14.30 -4.70 -7.45
C THR A 159 -14.55 -5.22 -6.04
N TYR A 160 -14.20 -4.46 -4.99
CA TYR A 160 -14.54 -4.81 -3.61
C TYR A 160 -16.06 -4.71 -3.39
N TYR A 161 -16.69 -3.67 -3.93
CA TYR A 161 -18.16 -3.55 -3.88
C TYR A 161 -18.88 -4.73 -4.54
N ALA A 162 -18.33 -5.26 -5.63
CA ALA A 162 -18.87 -6.42 -6.32
C ALA A 162 -18.83 -7.73 -5.50
N LEU A 163 -18.10 -7.78 -4.38
CA LEU A 163 -18.06 -8.96 -3.50
C LEU A 163 -19.38 -9.23 -2.78
N GLY A 164 -20.26 -8.23 -2.65
CA GLY A 164 -21.49 -8.39 -1.89
C GLY A 164 -22.35 -7.14 -1.82
N ARG A 165 -23.66 -7.35 -1.70
CA ARG A 165 -24.66 -6.27 -1.65
C ARG A 165 -24.58 -5.46 -0.36
N THR A 166 -24.32 -6.12 0.77
CA THR A 166 -24.17 -5.49 2.08
C THR A 166 -22.70 -5.42 2.51
N ALA A 167 -22.38 -4.53 3.46
CA ALA A 167 -21.03 -4.46 4.04
C ALA A 167 -20.60 -5.81 4.65
N ALA A 168 -21.51 -6.47 5.38
CA ALA A 168 -21.26 -7.78 5.98
C ALA A 168 -20.93 -8.85 4.93
N MET A 169 -21.66 -8.89 3.81
CA MET A 169 -21.36 -9.82 2.70
C MET A 169 -19.99 -9.57 2.08
N ARG A 170 -19.65 -8.30 1.82
CA ARG A 170 -18.35 -7.92 1.26
C ARG A 170 -17.21 -8.32 2.18
N GLN A 171 -17.32 -8.00 3.46
CA GLN A 171 -16.33 -8.35 4.48
C GLN A 171 -16.17 -9.87 4.62
N ALA A 172 -17.27 -10.64 4.61
CA ALA A 172 -17.22 -12.09 4.67
C ALA A 172 -16.54 -12.71 3.44
N ALA A 173 -16.92 -12.28 2.23
CA ALA A 173 -16.29 -12.72 0.99
C ALA A 173 -14.81 -12.31 0.93
N TYR A 174 -14.47 -11.11 1.40
CA TYR A 174 -13.10 -10.62 1.46
C TYR A 174 -12.24 -11.48 2.40
N ARG A 175 -12.75 -11.84 3.59
CA ARG A 175 -12.05 -12.76 4.52
C ARG A 175 -11.80 -14.14 3.91
N GLN A 176 -12.69 -14.65 3.07
CA GLN A 176 -12.49 -15.94 2.38
C GLN A 176 -11.25 -15.94 1.47
N LEU A 177 -10.84 -14.77 0.94
CA LEU A 177 -9.59 -14.65 0.17
C LEU A 177 -8.36 -15.06 0.99
N PHE A 178 -8.41 -14.93 2.32
CA PHE A 178 -7.31 -15.24 3.23
C PHE A 178 -7.35 -16.66 3.77
N ALA A 179 -8.51 -17.33 3.71
CA ALA A 179 -8.71 -18.69 4.22
C ALA A 179 -8.07 -19.79 3.33
N ILE A 180 -7.84 -19.52 2.04
CA ILE A 180 -7.29 -20.52 1.12
C ILE A 180 -5.76 -20.56 1.22
N GLN A 181 -5.25 -21.47 2.06
CA GLN A 181 -3.92 -22.07 1.91
C GLN A 181 -4.02 -23.28 0.99
N SER A 182 -3.81 -23.10 -0.31
CA SER A 182 -3.50 -24.19 -1.24
C SER A 182 -2.76 -23.61 -2.44
N GLY A 183 -1.46 -23.92 -2.51
CA GLY A 183 -0.64 -23.96 -3.72
C GLY A 183 -0.67 -22.75 -4.66
N ARG A 184 0.46 -22.02 -4.70
CA ARG A 184 0.77 -20.87 -5.58
C ARG A 184 0.14 -19.55 -5.15
N ILE A 185 0.90 -18.84 -4.33
CA ILE A 185 0.88 -17.38 -4.33
C ILE A 185 1.23 -16.94 -5.76
N CYS A 186 0.22 -16.55 -6.53
CA CYS A 186 0.46 -15.82 -7.76
C CYS A 186 0.98 -14.44 -7.33
N THR A 187 2.30 -14.28 -7.24
CA THR A 187 2.87 -12.94 -7.33
C THR A 187 2.37 -12.36 -8.65
N PRO A 188 1.78 -11.16 -8.68
CA PRO A 188 1.56 -10.43 -9.92
C PRO A 188 2.74 -10.65 -10.86
N ARG A 189 2.51 -11.25 -12.04
CA ARG A 189 3.60 -11.48 -13.01
C ARG A 189 4.24 -10.13 -13.31
N GLY A 190 5.45 -9.91 -12.80
CA GLY A 190 6.13 -8.60 -12.80
C GLY A 190 6.78 -8.23 -11.46
N ILE A 191 6.42 -8.90 -10.36
CA ILE A 191 7.13 -8.78 -9.07
C ILE A 191 8.20 -9.87 -9.04
N THR A 192 9.46 -9.49 -9.22
CA THR A 192 10.61 -10.37 -9.02
C THR A 192 10.50 -11.08 -7.67
N ARG A 193 10.78 -12.39 -7.67
CA ARG A 193 10.86 -13.23 -6.46
C ARG A 193 11.69 -12.50 -5.39
N GLU A 194 11.03 -11.99 -4.36
CA GLU A 194 11.70 -11.54 -3.15
C GLU A 194 12.21 -12.80 -2.43
N ARG A 195 13.53 -13.03 -2.51
CA ARG A 195 14.22 -13.87 -1.53
C ARG A 195 14.14 -13.12 -0.21
N ASN A 196 13.27 -13.58 0.68
CA ASN A 196 13.43 -13.36 2.11
C ASN A 196 14.77 -13.99 2.47
N ALA A 197 15.71 -13.16 2.89
CA ALA A 197 16.93 -13.58 3.56
C ALA A 197 17.00 -12.71 4.81
N ASP A 198 16.85 -13.39 5.95
CA ASP A 198 17.54 -13.21 7.23
C ASP A 198 18.06 -11.81 7.58
#